data_AF-A0A5N4ATG4-F1
#
_entry.id   AF-A0A5N4ATG4-F1
#
_cell.length_a   1.000
_cell.length_b   1.000
_cell.length_c   1.000
_cell.angle_alpha   90.00
_cell.angle_beta   90.00
_cell.angle_gamma   90.00
#
_symmetry.space_group_name_H-M   'P 1'
#
loop_
_entity.id
_entity.type
_entity.pdbx_description
1 polymer ?
#
loop_
_entity_poly.entity_id
_entity_poly.type
_entity_poly.pdbx_seq_one_letter_code
_entity_poly.pdbx_strand_id
1 'polypeptide(L)'
;MEELQVSSRTFVDWSSFCRGGEGVTVETDEAKIGKRKYNRGRRIEDQWIFGDYERGSGNVFILPVPDRTTDTLLELIREHIRPGT
;
A
#
# COMPACT_ATOMS: atom_id res chain seq x y z
N MET A 1 1.51 1.51 25.49
CA MET A 1 1.47 0.93 24.14
C MET A 1 0.04 1.10 23.69
N GLU A 2 -0.24 2.21 23.01
CA GLU A 2 -1.60 2.52 22.55
C GLU A 2 -1.92 1.61 21.37
N GLU A 3 -2.84 0.67 21.61
CA GLU A 3 -3.49 -0.10 20.57
C GLU A 3 -4.35 0.85 19.73
N LEU A 4 -3.76 1.43 18.69
CA LEU A 4 -4.52 2.10 17.65
C LEU A 4 -5.37 1.04 16.96
N GLN A 5 -6.69 1.21 16.98
CA GLN A 5 -7.67 0.33 16.36
C GLN A 5 -7.38 0.19 14.86
N VAL A 6 -6.64 -0.86 14.49
CA VAL A 6 -6.38 -1.20 13.09
C VAL A 6 -7.68 -1.74 12.50
N SER A 7 -8.22 -1.00 11.54
CA SER A 7 -9.35 -1.39 10.70
C SER A 7 -9.13 -2.77 10.08
N SER A 8 -10.19 -3.57 9.97
CA SER A 8 -10.19 -4.98 9.55
C SER A 8 -9.80 -5.25 8.09
N ARG A 9 -9.14 -4.31 7.39
CA ARG A 9 -8.92 -4.32 5.93
C ARG A 9 -7.48 -4.09 5.46
N THR A 10 -6.51 -3.92 6.36
CA THR A 10 -5.10 -3.70 6.00
C THR A 10 -4.29 -4.99 6.13
N PHE A 11 -3.65 -5.42 5.03
CA PHE A 11 -2.70 -6.54 5.02
C PHE A 11 -1.30 -5.96 5.16
N VAL A 12 -0.74 -6.00 6.37
CA VAL A 12 0.53 -5.38 6.72
C VAL A 12 1.45 -6.45 7.31
N ASP A 13 2.69 -6.56 6.81
CA ASP A 13 3.77 -7.16 7.59
C ASP A 13 4.12 -6.19 8.73
N TRP A 14 3.92 -6.62 9.97
CA TRP A 14 4.01 -5.81 11.19
C TRP A 14 5.40 -5.19 11.45
N SER A 15 6.41 -5.53 10.66
CA SER A 15 7.79 -5.22 10.96
C SER A 15 8.23 -3.79 10.59
N SER A 16 7.57 -3.04 9.70
CA SER A 16 7.88 -1.60 9.53
C SER A 16 6.88 -0.82 8.68
N PHE A 17 6.33 0.24 9.28
CA PHE A 17 5.45 1.22 8.63
C PHE A 17 6.17 2.15 7.63
N CYS A 18 7.50 2.28 7.71
CA CYS A 18 8.29 3.11 6.80
C CYS A 18 9.32 2.26 6.04
N ARG A 19 9.24 2.29 4.72
CA ARG A 19 10.03 1.52 3.75
C ARG A 19 11.09 2.38 3.05
N GLY A 20 12.08 1.72 2.46
CA GLY A 20 13.20 2.39 1.79
C GLY A 20 14.25 2.93 2.76
N GLY A 21 15.07 3.85 2.27
CA GLY A 21 16.25 4.38 2.94
C GLY A 21 17.43 4.49 1.98
N GLU A 22 18.52 5.08 2.43
CA GLU A 22 19.70 5.32 1.59
C GLU A 22 20.19 4.04 0.90
N GLY A 23 20.22 4.06 -0.43
CA GLY A 23 20.68 2.93 -1.25
C GLY A 23 19.66 1.80 -1.44
N VAL A 24 18.41 1.99 -0.99
CA VAL A 24 17.31 1.04 -1.18
C VAL A 24 16.38 1.55 -2.26
N THR A 25 16.04 0.72 -3.25
CA THR A 25 15.03 1.06 -4.26
C THR A 25 13.67 0.47 -3.87
N VAL A 26 12.64 1.32 -3.82
CA VAL A 26 11.25 0.89 -3.64
C VAL A 26 10.49 1.12 -4.94
N GLU A 27 9.75 0.10 -5.39
CA GLU A 27 8.78 0.21 -6.47
C GLU A 27 7.41 0.48 -5.87
N THR A 28 6.67 1.44 -6.42
CA THR A 28 5.35 1.83 -5.94
C THR A 28 4.35 1.73 -7.09
N ASP A 29 3.17 1.17 -6.83
CA ASP A 29 2.10 1.01 -7.81
C ASP A 29 0.73 1.18 -7.17
N GLU A 30 -0.27 1.56 -7.97
CA GLU A 30 -1.66 1.61 -7.55
C GLU A 30 -2.55 0.63 -8.33
N ALA A 31 -3.45 -0.04 -7.62
CA ALA A 31 -4.37 -0.99 -8.24
C ALA A 31 -5.80 -0.77 -7.75
N LYS A 32 -6.76 -1.07 -8.63
CA LYS A 32 -8.18 -1.08 -8.29
C LYS A 32 -8.66 -2.51 -8.10
N ILE A 33 -8.99 -2.86 -6.86
CA ILE A 33 -9.55 -4.16 -6.49
C ILE A 33 -11.07 -4.06 -6.56
N GLY A 34 -11.69 -4.87 -7.42
CA GLY A 34 -13.15 -4.83 -7.61
C GLY A 34 -13.60 -5.43 -8.93
N LYS A 35 -12.72 -5.45 -9.94
CA LYS A 35 -13.00 -6.14 -11.20
C LYS A 35 -12.98 -7.66 -10.98
N ARG A 36 -14.14 -8.28 -11.18
CA ARG A 36 -14.30 -9.73 -11.12
C ARG A 36 -13.40 -10.43 -12.15
N LYS A 37 -12.64 -11.42 -11.70
CA LYS A 37 -11.96 -12.35 -12.61
C LYS A 37 -13.03 -13.09 -13.43
N TYR A 38 -13.00 -12.92 -14.75
CA TYR A 38 -14.00 -13.49 -15.69
C TYR A 38 -15.47 -13.09 -15.43
N ASN A 39 -15.74 -11.96 -14.77
CA ASN A 39 -17.09 -11.52 -14.39
C ASN A 39 -17.87 -12.50 -13.49
N ARG A 40 -17.20 -13.49 -12.88
CA ARG A 40 -17.80 -14.51 -11.99
C ARG A 40 -17.40 -14.28 -10.53
N GLY A 41 -18.23 -14.74 -9.60
CA GLY A 41 -17.99 -14.66 -8.15
C GLY A 41 -18.61 -13.44 -7.44
N ARG A 42 -18.28 -13.27 -6.15
CA ARG A 42 -18.81 -12.21 -5.27
C ARG A 42 -18.46 -10.82 -5.82
N ARG A 43 -19.43 -9.89 -5.81
CA ARG A 43 -19.15 -8.46 -6.08
C ARG A 43 -18.46 -7.88 -4.84
N ILE A 44 -17.25 -7.38 -5.02
CA ILE A 44 -16.59 -6.53 -4.02
C ILE A 44 -16.70 -5.11 -4.56
N GLU A 45 -17.03 -4.16 -3.69
CA GLU A 45 -17.03 -2.76 -4.06
C GLU A 45 -15.62 -2.34 -4.47
N ASP A 46 -15.57 -1.51 -5.51
CA ASP A 46 -14.35 -0.97 -6.08
C ASP A 46 -13.51 -0.25 -5.01
N GLN A 47 -12.39 -0.85 -4.62
CA GLN A 47 -11.46 -0.35 -3.61
C GLN A 47 -10.12 -0.07 -4.29
N TRP A 48 -9.61 1.15 -4.17
CA TRP A 48 -8.23 1.44 -4.57
C TRP A 48 -7.26 0.95 -3.50
N ILE A 49 -6.11 0.47 -3.95
CA ILE A 49 -4.98 0.13 -3.10
C ILE A 49 -3.73 0.84 -3.60
N PHE A 50 -2.91 1.27 -2.66
CA PHE A 50 -1.54 1.72 -2.84
C PHE A 50 -0.63 0.57 -2.40
N GLY A 51 0.30 0.16 -3.26
CA GLY A 51 1.23 -0.92 -2.98
C GLY A 51 2.68 -0.46 -3.14
N ASP A 52 3.55 -0.91 -2.24
CA ASP A 52 4.99 -0.79 -2.41
C ASP A 52 5.71 -2.14 -2.34
N TYR A 53 6.86 -2.21 -2.99
CA TYR A 53 7.75 -3.36 -3.04
C TYR A 53 9.19 -2.91 -2.87
N GLU A 54 9.84 -3.36 -1.81
CA GLU A 54 11.25 -3.06 -1.55
C GLU A 54 12.13 -4.07 -2.30
N ARG A 55 12.94 -3.58 -3.25
CA ARG A 55 13.80 -4.46 -4.05
C ARG A 55 14.83 -5.15 -3.17
N GLY A 56 14.97 -6.46 -3.36
CA GLY A 56 16.01 -7.27 -2.72
C GLY A 56 15.62 -7.85 -1.36
N SER A 57 14.76 -7.18 -0.58
CA SER A 57 14.21 -7.75 0.66
C SER A 57 13.00 -8.65 0.39
N GLY A 58 12.24 -8.35 -0.67
CA GLY A 58 10.98 -9.05 -0.95
C GLY A 58 9.80 -8.54 -0.11
N ASN A 59 10.00 -7.47 0.67
CA ASN A 59 8.96 -6.88 1.51
C ASN A 59 7.93 -6.16 0.63
N VAL A 60 6.65 -6.32 0.99
CA VAL A 60 5.51 -5.70 0.30
C VAL A 60 4.64 -5.00 1.33
N PHE A 61 4.23 -3.77 1.04
CA PHE A 61 3.23 -3.02 1.80
C PHE A 61 2.01 -2.74 0.91
N ILE A 62 0.80 -2.90 1.46
CA ILE A 62 -0.44 -2.60 0.74
C ILE A 62 -1.40 -1.84 1.66
N LEU A 63 -1.82 -0.66 1.22
CA LEU A 63 -2.74 0.20 1.92
C LEU A 63 -4.01 0.44 1.08
N PRO A 64 -5.22 0.21 1.61
CA PRO A 64 -6.45 0.62 0.96
C PRO A 64 -6.59 2.14 1.01
N VAL A 65 -6.89 2.76 -0.14
CA VAL A 65 -7.02 4.21 -0.30
C VAL A 65 -8.37 4.57 -0.91
N PRO A 66 -8.95 5.73 -0.59
CA PRO A 66 -10.26 6.12 -1.13
C PRO A 66 -10.20 6.37 -2.65
N ASP A 67 -9.10 6.92 -3.14
CA ASP A 67 -8.88 7.24 -4.55
C ASP A 67 -7.39 7.19 -4.95
N ARG A 68 -7.12 7.42 -6.23
CA ARG A 68 -5.76 7.46 -6.82
C ARG A 68 -5.31 8.87 -7.21
N THR A 69 -5.82 9.89 -6.52
CA THR A 69 -5.44 11.26 -6.83
C THR A 69 -3.95 11.47 -6.55
N THR A 70 -3.33 12.36 -7.32
CA THR A 70 -1.91 12.68 -7.15
C THR A 70 -1.60 13.14 -5.73
N ASP A 71 -2.49 13.92 -5.12
CA ASP A 71 -2.32 14.42 -3.75
C ASP A 71 -2.29 13.27 -2.74
N THR A 72 -3.27 12.34 -2.79
CA THR A 72 -3.30 11.16 -1.93
C THR A 72 -2.05 10.30 -2.11
N LEU A 73 -1.63 10.03 -3.34
CA LEU A 73 -0.45 9.19 -3.59
C LEU A 73 0.84 9.87 -3.12
N LEU A 74 0.99 11.19 -3.32
CA LEU A 74 2.16 11.94 -2.86
C LEU A 74 2.23 12.01 -1.33
N GLU A 75 1.10 12.19 -0.65
CA GLU A 75 1.03 12.14 0.82
C GLU A 75 1.49 10.78 1.35
N LEU A 76 0.99 9.69 0.76
CA LEU A 76 1.37 8.33 1.15
C LEU A 76 2.85 8.05 0.93
N ILE A 77 3.42 8.48 -0.21
CA ILE A 77 4.86 8.35 -0.47
C ILE A 77 5.67 9.10 0.60
N ARG A 78 5.27 10.34 0.96
CA ARG A 78 5.99 11.13 1.97
C ARG A 78 5.92 10.53 3.38
N GLU A 79 4.81 9.89 3.71
CA GLU A 79 4.59 9.28 5.03
C GLU A 79 5.29 7.91 5.15
N HIS A 80 5.27 7.11 4.09
CA HIS A 80 5.67 5.71 4.14
C HIS A 80 7.03 5.42 3.50
N ILE A 81 7.56 6.29 2.64
CA ILE A 81 8.88 6.09 2.00
C ILE A 81 9.92 7.01 2.62
N ARG A 82 11.03 6.43 3.09
CA ARG A 82 12.12 7.18 3.72
C ARG A 82 12.86 8.04 2.69
N PRO A 83 13.37 9.22 3.08
CA PRO A 83 14.26 10.00 2.22
C PRO A 83 15.51 9.19 1.81
N GLY A 84 15.99 9.42 0.58
CA GLY A 84 17.18 8.75 0.04
C GLY A 84 16.92 7.36 -0.57
N THR A 85 15.65 6.96 -0.67
CA THR A 85 15.17 5.81 -1.46
C THR A 85 15.27 6.09 -2.96
#